data_AF-A0A2G9TJJ3-F1
#
_entry.id   AF-A0A2G9TJJ3-F1
#
_cell.length_a   1.000
_cell.length_b   1.000
_cell.length_c   1.000
_cell.angle_alpha   90.00
_cell.angle_beta   90.00
_cell.angle_gamma   90.00
#
_symmetry.space_group_name_H-M   'P 1'
#
loop_
_entity.id
_entity.type
_entity.pdbx_description
1 polymer ?
#
loop_
_entity_poly.entity_id
_entity_poly.type
_entity_poly.pdbx_seq_one_letter_code
_entity_poly.pdbx_strand_id
1 'polypeptide(L)'
;FQSIGYKGILLFGTEEQKQKYLPDLAAGNKFAAFCLTEPSSGSDANTPVKLPDGSTKNKVSAFIVERAFGGVTSGPQEKKMGIKGSNTAEVHFDNVKVPVENLLGVEGEGFKVAMNILNNGRFGIPASCTGSMKYCIQKTVDHVTSRVQFGQTLQEFFNVQEKLTNMVARHYATESIVYLLAANMDRGIQDYQLEAAIGKVAAGSTGADFAAVVDPALSDSAKKLDDCIKQFGKTVENLLIKYKKGIVDRQYELIRVADAAIDIYSMIATLSR
;
A
#
# COMPACT_ATOMS: atom_id res chain seq x y z
N PHE A 1 5.63 9.89 -10.09
CA PHE A 1 5.16 8.51 -9.85
C PHE A 1 3.70 8.40 -10.25
N GLN A 2 3.36 7.53 -11.19
CA GLN A 2 1.97 7.22 -11.60
C GLN A 2 1.67 5.74 -11.28
N SER A 3 1.64 5.39 -9.98
CA SER A 3 1.48 3.99 -9.54
C SER A 3 0.11 3.39 -9.84
N ILE A 4 -0.94 4.22 -9.91
CA ILE A 4 -2.33 3.81 -10.12
C ILE A 4 -2.97 4.37 -11.42
N GLY A 5 -2.57 5.56 -11.87
CA GLY A 5 -3.30 6.34 -12.90
C GLY A 5 -3.61 5.58 -14.19
N TYR A 6 -2.61 4.90 -14.76
CA TYR A 6 -2.79 4.02 -15.93
C TYR A 6 -2.49 2.55 -15.65
N LYS A 7 -2.33 2.17 -14.37
CA LYS A 7 -2.02 0.79 -13.95
C LYS A 7 -3.11 -0.19 -14.39
N GLY A 8 -4.36 0.28 -14.49
CA GLY A 8 -5.45 -0.51 -15.07
C GLY A 8 -5.18 -0.95 -16.51
N ILE A 9 -4.64 -0.07 -17.36
CA ILE A 9 -4.32 -0.38 -18.77
C ILE A 9 -3.20 -1.42 -18.86
N LEU A 10 -2.20 -1.35 -17.97
CA LEU A 10 -1.13 -2.35 -17.89
C LEU A 10 -1.65 -3.75 -17.51
N LEU A 11 -2.58 -3.83 -16.54
CA LEU A 11 -3.04 -5.10 -15.95
C LEU A 11 -4.26 -5.71 -16.67
N PHE A 12 -5.16 -4.89 -17.20
CA PHE A 12 -6.48 -5.28 -17.71
C PHE A 12 -6.80 -4.74 -19.11
N GLY A 13 -5.89 -3.97 -19.71
CA GLY A 13 -6.08 -3.45 -21.06
C GLY A 13 -5.91 -4.52 -22.14
N THR A 14 -6.64 -4.38 -23.24
CA THR A 14 -6.37 -5.15 -24.47
C THR A 14 -5.06 -4.70 -25.12
N GLU A 15 -4.53 -5.44 -26.09
CA GLU A 15 -3.30 -5.02 -26.78
C GLU A 15 -3.49 -3.72 -27.59
N GLU A 16 -4.68 -3.49 -28.14
CA GLU A 16 -5.05 -2.25 -28.83
C GLU A 16 -5.08 -1.07 -27.85
N GLN A 17 -5.66 -1.26 -26.66
CA GLN A 17 -5.65 -0.25 -25.60
C GLN A 17 -4.22 0.04 -25.10
N LYS A 18 -3.41 -1.01 -24.91
CA LYS A 18 -2.00 -0.87 -24.51
C LYS A 18 -1.22 -0.07 -25.55
N GLN A 19 -1.32 -0.44 -26.83
CA GLN A 19 -0.65 0.25 -27.94
C GLN A 19 -1.13 1.70 -28.11
N LYS A 20 -2.44 1.97 -27.97
CA LYS A 20 -3.01 3.33 -28.10
C LYS A 20 -2.55 4.27 -26.98
N TYR A 21 -2.47 3.79 -25.73
CA TYR A 21 -2.30 4.66 -24.56
C TYR A 21 -0.92 4.64 -23.93
N LEU A 22 -0.27 3.47 -23.80
CA LEU A 22 0.95 3.35 -23.00
C LEU A 22 2.17 4.13 -23.52
N PRO A 23 2.42 4.28 -24.84
CA PRO A 23 3.58 5.03 -25.33
C PRO A 23 3.62 6.49 -24.84
N ASP A 24 2.51 7.22 -24.98
CA ASP A 24 2.39 8.61 -24.52
C ASP A 24 2.44 8.75 -22.99
N LEU A 25 1.88 7.76 -22.27
CA LEU A 25 1.87 7.74 -20.81
C LEU A 25 3.26 7.42 -20.23
N ALA A 26 4.03 6.57 -20.91
CA ALA A 26 5.42 6.25 -20.54
C ALA A 26 6.38 7.39 -20.89
N ALA A 27 6.16 8.08 -22.02
CA ALA A 27 6.93 9.26 -22.42
C ALA A 27 6.61 10.52 -21.57
N GLY A 28 5.45 10.56 -20.91
CA GLY A 28 4.97 11.74 -20.18
C GLY A 28 4.29 12.79 -21.08
N ASN A 29 4.05 12.47 -22.36
CA ASN A 29 3.25 13.30 -23.29
C ASN A 29 1.81 13.44 -22.79
N LYS A 30 1.29 12.40 -22.12
CA LYS A 30 -0.02 12.37 -21.47
C LYS A 30 0.14 11.96 -20.01
N PHE A 31 -0.72 12.50 -19.14
CA PHE A 31 -0.79 12.13 -17.73
C PHE A 31 -2.15 11.48 -17.46
N ALA A 32 -2.16 10.34 -16.75
CA ALA A 32 -3.40 9.71 -16.29
C ALA A 32 -3.75 10.14 -14.86
N ALA A 33 -5.02 9.97 -14.49
CA ALA A 33 -5.53 10.13 -13.14
C ALA A 33 -6.47 8.96 -12.82
N PHE A 34 -6.50 8.53 -11.56
CA PHE A 34 -7.38 7.45 -11.09
C PHE A 34 -8.58 8.07 -10.36
N CYS A 35 -9.75 8.05 -11.00
CA CYS A 35 -10.99 8.58 -10.45
C CYS A 35 -11.81 7.42 -9.86
N LEU A 36 -12.13 7.50 -8.56
CA LEU A 36 -12.90 6.48 -7.83
C LEU A 36 -13.60 7.05 -6.59
N THR A 37 -12.92 7.95 -5.88
CA THR A 37 -13.49 8.60 -4.68
C THR A 37 -14.47 9.69 -5.07
N GLU A 38 -15.65 9.66 -4.46
CA GLU A 38 -16.73 10.63 -4.61
C GLU A 38 -17.06 11.28 -3.25
N PRO A 39 -17.76 12.43 -3.18
CA PRO A 39 -18.13 13.07 -1.92
C PRO A 39 -18.91 12.17 -0.93
N SER A 40 -19.63 11.15 -1.45
CA SER A 40 -20.35 10.15 -0.67
C SER A 40 -19.60 8.82 -0.46
N SER A 41 -18.53 8.55 -1.22
CA SER A 41 -17.91 7.22 -1.33
C SER A 41 -16.38 7.29 -1.31
N GLY A 42 -15.81 7.06 -0.13
CA GLY A 42 -14.36 6.97 0.11
C GLY A 42 -13.90 5.53 0.34
N SER A 43 -13.92 5.08 1.60
CA SER A 43 -13.54 3.71 1.99
C SER A 43 -14.50 2.64 1.48
N ASP A 44 -15.79 3.00 1.33
CA ASP A 44 -16.81 2.14 0.72
C ASP A 44 -17.08 2.60 -0.72
N ALA A 45 -16.25 2.10 -1.64
CA ALA A 45 -16.35 2.35 -3.08
C ALA A 45 -17.28 1.33 -3.79
N ASN A 46 -18.26 0.77 -3.08
CA ASN A 46 -19.25 -0.13 -3.65
C ASN A 46 -20.46 0.68 -4.16
N THR A 47 -20.80 0.54 -5.44
CA THR A 47 -22.04 1.09 -6.02
C THR A 47 -23.09 -0.02 -6.15
N PRO A 48 -24.03 -0.17 -5.19
CA PRO A 48 -25.06 -1.20 -5.22
C PRO A 48 -26.12 -0.90 -6.29
N VAL A 49 -26.15 -1.68 -7.37
CA VAL A 49 -27.17 -1.58 -8.43
C VAL A 49 -28.32 -2.55 -8.12
N LYS A 50 -29.53 -2.00 -7.94
CA LYS A 50 -30.76 -2.79 -7.89
C LYS A 50 -31.11 -3.29 -9.28
N LEU A 51 -31.28 -4.60 -9.43
CA LEU A 51 -31.67 -5.25 -10.67
C LEU A 51 -33.21 -5.40 -10.75
N PRO A 52 -33.78 -5.66 -11.95
CA PRO A 52 -35.23 -5.81 -12.13
C PRO A 52 -35.85 -7.00 -11.35
N ASP A 53 -35.03 -7.96 -10.92
CA ASP A 53 -35.43 -9.09 -10.06
C ASP A 53 -35.50 -8.73 -8.55
N GLY A 54 -35.24 -7.47 -8.20
CA GLY A 54 -35.18 -6.98 -6.83
C GLY A 54 -33.87 -7.29 -6.10
N SER A 55 -32.97 -8.09 -6.68
CA SER A 55 -31.64 -8.33 -6.13
C SER A 55 -30.76 -7.08 -6.27
N THR A 56 -29.75 -6.97 -5.42
CA THR A 56 -28.76 -5.89 -5.48
C THR A 56 -27.39 -6.49 -5.77
N LYS A 57 -26.72 -6.01 -6.81
CA LYS A 57 -25.36 -6.43 -7.19
C LYS A 57 -24.51 -5.21 -7.50
N ASN A 58 -23.23 -5.27 -7.11
CA ASN A 58 -22.28 -4.24 -7.49
C ASN A 58 -21.94 -4.46 -8.98
N LYS A 59 -22.24 -3.46 -9.81
CA LYS A 59 -22.03 -3.46 -11.27
C LYS A 59 -21.19 -2.26 -11.72
N VAL A 60 -20.19 -1.89 -10.92
CA VAL A 60 -19.21 -0.85 -11.30
C VAL A 60 -18.42 -1.37 -12.52
N SER A 61 -18.30 -0.56 -13.56
CA SER A 61 -17.41 -0.83 -14.71
C SER A 61 -16.26 0.17 -14.71
N ALA A 62 -15.05 -0.28 -15.09
CA ALA A 62 -13.91 0.61 -15.26
C ALA A 62 -13.83 1.09 -16.72
N PHE A 63 -13.44 2.35 -16.93
CA PHE A 63 -13.35 2.95 -18.25
C PHE A 63 -12.06 3.77 -18.40
N ILE A 64 -11.51 3.78 -19.61
CA ILE A 64 -10.47 4.73 -20.01
C ILE A 64 -11.19 5.98 -20.54
N VAL A 65 -11.00 7.14 -19.90
CA VAL A 65 -11.66 8.39 -20.32
C VAL A 65 -10.62 9.41 -20.75
N GLU A 66 -10.60 9.77 -22.03
CA GLU A 66 -9.77 10.87 -22.52
C GLU A 66 -10.50 12.20 -22.29
N ARG A 67 -9.80 13.21 -21.75
CA ARG A 67 -10.38 14.57 -21.58
C ARG A 67 -10.85 15.18 -22.92
N ALA A 68 -10.30 14.70 -24.04
CA ALA A 68 -10.68 15.09 -25.40
C ALA A 68 -12.07 14.60 -25.84
N PHE A 69 -12.73 13.69 -25.11
CA PHE A 69 -14.09 13.21 -25.44
C PHE A 69 -15.20 14.27 -25.21
N GLY A 70 -14.85 15.43 -24.65
CA GLY A 70 -15.81 16.46 -24.25
C GLY A 70 -16.44 16.14 -22.88
N GLY A 71 -17.08 17.14 -22.25
CA GLY A 71 -17.76 16.97 -20.96
C GLY A 71 -16.86 16.78 -19.72
N VAL A 72 -15.55 16.53 -19.91
CA VAL A 72 -14.59 16.29 -18.82
C VAL A 72 -13.96 17.61 -18.33
N THR A 73 -14.54 18.19 -17.28
CA THR A 73 -14.01 19.39 -16.61
C THR A 73 -13.37 19.03 -15.27
N SER A 74 -12.73 20.00 -14.62
CA SER A 74 -12.14 19.81 -13.27
C SER A 74 -12.06 21.12 -12.52
N GLY A 75 -12.24 21.04 -11.20
CA GLY A 75 -12.27 22.19 -10.30
C GLY A 75 -10.91 22.88 -10.09
N PRO A 76 -10.87 23.93 -9.24
CA PRO A 76 -9.62 24.56 -8.83
C PRO A 76 -8.74 23.61 -8.00
N GLN A 77 -7.45 23.92 -7.85
CA GLN A 77 -6.56 23.11 -7.02
C GLN A 77 -6.86 23.27 -5.52
N GLU A 78 -7.04 22.14 -4.85
CA GLU A 78 -7.37 22.05 -3.43
C GLU A 78 -6.30 22.58 -2.48
N LYS A 79 -6.77 23.28 -1.43
CA LYS A 79 -5.95 23.84 -0.35
C LYS A 79 -5.74 22.80 0.75
N LYS A 80 -4.61 22.08 0.65
CA LYS A 80 -4.24 20.96 1.53
C LYS A 80 -3.05 21.26 2.45
N MET A 81 -2.98 20.53 3.57
CA MET A 81 -1.95 20.66 4.61
C MET A 81 -0.53 20.43 4.06
N GLY A 82 -0.30 19.26 3.45
CA GLY A 82 0.98 18.83 2.87
C GLY A 82 0.91 18.57 1.37
N ILE A 83 1.98 17.97 0.80
CA ILE A 83 2.10 17.54 -0.60
C ILE A 83 1.59 18.55 -1.65
N LYS A 84 1.82 19.85 -1.41
CA LYS A 84 1.23 20.98 -2.16
C LYS A 84 1.63 21.04 -3.64
N GLY A 85 2.76 20.45 -4.02
CA GLY A 85 3.18 20.28 -5.41
C GLY A 85 2.44 19.18 -6.18
N SER A 86 1.66 18.32 -5.52
CA SER A 86 0.72 17.43 -6.18
C SER A 86 -0.56 18.18 -6.52
N ASN A 87 -1.04 18.08 -7.75
CA ASN A 87 -2.37 18.57 -8.09
C ASN A 87 -3.46 17.70 -7.41
N THR A 88 -4.56 18.34 -7.02
CA THR A 88 -5.73 17.69 -6.42
C THR A 88 -6.89 18.61 -6.70
N ALA A 89 -7.93 18.11 -7.35
CA ALA A 89 -9.11 18.85 -7.76
C ALA A 89 -10.24 17.85 -7.98
N GLU A 90 -11.48 18.32 -7.89
CA GLU A 90 -12.63 17.56 -8.39
C GLU A 90 -12.54 17.37 -9.91
N VAL A 91 -13.12 16.29 -10.43
CA VAL A 91 -13.25 16.02 -11.87
C VAL A 91 -14.72 15.75 -12.14
N HIS A 92 -15.31 16.49 -13.07
CA HIS A 92 -16.72 16.37 -13.41
C HIS A 92 -16.86 15.77 -14.82
N PHE A 93 -17.81 14.85 -14.97
CA PHE A 93 -18.07 14.13 -16.21
C PHE A 93 -19.51 14.40 -16.65
N ASP A 94 -19.72 15.49 -17.40
CA ASP A 94 -21.05 15.85 -17.92
C ASP A 94 -21.27 15.26 -19.32
N ASN A 95 -22.22 14.33 -19.45
CA ASN A 95 -22.64 13.69 -20.71
C ASN A 95 -21.47 13.17 -21.58
N VAL A 96 -20.42 12.65 -20.95
CA VAL A 96 -19.16 12.22 -21.60
C VAL A 96 -19.40 10.96 -22.44
N LYS A 97 -19.21 11.08 -23.76
CA LYS A 97 -19.36 9.96 -24.69
C LYS A 97 -18.09 9.11 -24.72
N VAL A 98 -18.02 8.13 -23.83
CA VAL A 98 -16.94 7.14 -23.81
C VAL A 98 -17.20 6.06 -24.89
N PRO A 99 -16.23 5.74 -25.77
CA PRO A 99 -16.35 4.64 -26.72
C PRO A 99 -16.48 3.27 -26.05
N VAL A 100 -17.09 2.28 -26.72
CA VAL A 100 -17.31 0.94 -26.13
C VAL A 100 -16.00 0.17 -25.97
N GLU A 101 -15.06 0.38 -26.88
CA GLU A 101 -13.69 -0.14 -26.86
C GLU A 101 -12.81 0.52 -25.78
N ASN A 102 -13.33 1.51 -25.04
CA ASN A 102 -12.69 2.12 -23.88
C ASN A 102 -13.18 1.55 -22.53
N LEU A 103 -14.07 0.54 -22.54
CA LEU A 103 -14.31 -0.33 -21.37
C LEU A 103 -13.01 -1.05 -20.98
N LEU A 104 -12.67 -1.05 -19.69
CA LEU A 104 -11.43 -1.64 -19.17
C LEU A 104 -11.72 -2.91 -18.37
N GLY A 105 -11.27 -4.06 -18.87
CA GLY A 105 -11.63 -5.36 -18.31
C GLY A 105 -13.05 -5.78 -18.72
N VAL A 106 -13.81 -6.33 -17.77
CA VAL A 106 -15.15 -6.89 -18.01
C VAL A 106 -16.24 -5.97 -17.39
N GLU A 107 -17.37 -5.83 -18.08
CA GLU A 107 -18.52 -5.06 -17.58
C GLU A 107 -18.97 -5.56 -16.19
N GLY A 108 -19.10 -4.66 -15.22
CA GLY A 108 -19.46 -4.99 -13.84
C GLY A 108 -18.31 -5.48 -12.96
N GLU A 109 -17.12 -5.77 -13.51
CA GLU A 109 -15.92 -6.14 -12.75
C GLU A 109 -15.02 -4.94 -12.39
N GLY A 110 -15.46 -3.70 -12.61
CA GLY A 110 -14.69 -2.48 -12.35
C GLY A 110 -14.21 -2.34 -10.90
N PHE A 111 -14.96 -2.86 -9.91
CA PHE A 111 -14.50 -2.91 -8.52
C PHE A 111 -13.30 -3.85 -8.33
N LYS A 112 -13.29 -5.01 -9.01
CA LYS A 112 -12.18 -5.98 -9.02
C LYS A 112 -10.96 -5.38 -9.73
N VAL A 113 -11.16 -4.63 -10.83
CA VAL A 113 -10.11 -3.83 -11.49
C VAL A 113 -9.52 -2.79 -10.53
N ALA A 114 -10.36 -2.00 -9.86
CA ALA A 114 -9.95 -0.99 -8.88
C ALA A 114 -9.16 -1.59 -7.70
N MET A 115 -9.64 -2.69 -7.10
CA MET A 115 -8.93 -3.35 -6.00
C MET A 115 -7.57 -3.90 -6.42
N ASN A 116 -7.43 -4.46 -7.63
CA ASN A 116 -6.13 -4.92 -8.13
C ASN A 116 -5.16 -3.77 -8.42
N ILE A 117 -5.64 -2.66 -8.97
CA ILE A 117 -4.85 -1.42 -9.16
C ILE A 117 -4.35 -0.91 -7.80
N LEU A 118 -5.22 -0.85 -6.79
CA LEU A 118 -4.85 -0.41 -5.45
C LEU A 118 -3.89 -1.39 -4.77
N ASN A 119 -4.13 -2.69 -4.86
CA ASN A 119 -3.23 -3.72 -4.29
C ASN A 119 -1.82 -3.64 -4.89
N ASN A 120 -1.69 -3.53 -6.22
CA ASN A 120 -0.40 -3.36 -6.87
C ASN A 120 0.23 -1.98 -6.55
N GLY A 121 -0.58 -0.94 -6.39
CA GLY A 121 -0.15 0.39 -6.00
C GLY A 121 0.36 0.51 -4.55
N ARG A 122 -0.08 -0.37 -3.63
CA ARG A 122 0.30 -0.34 -2.20
C ARG A 122 1.81 -0.44 -1.98
N PHE A 123 2.54 -1.19 -2.81
CA PHE A 123 4.01 -1.29 -2.76
C PHE A 123 4.71 0.07 -2.89
N GLY A 124 4.20 0.97 -3.74
CA GLY A 124 4.84 2.25 -4.03
C GLY A 124 4.84 3.24 -2.85
N ILE A 125 3.92 3.07 -1.89
CA ILE A 125 3.80 3.94 -0.71
C ILE A 125 5.01 3.76 0.23
N PRO A 126 5.25 2.58 0.86
CA PRO A 126 6.41 2.39 1.74
C PRO A 126 7.74 2.58 1.01
N ALA A 127 7.84 2.24 -0.27
CA ALA A 127 9.04 2.51 -1.08
C ALA A 127 9.37 4.02 -1.19
N SER A 128 8.36 4.90 -1.12
CA SER A 128 8.58 6.35 -1.01
C SER A 128 8.83 6.81 0.43
N CYS A 129 8.25 6.11 1.42
CA CYS A 129 8.48 6.38 2.84
C CYS A 129 9.91 6.03 3.27
N THR A 130 10.53 4.96 2.77
CA THR A 130 11.92 4.59 3.10
C THR A 130 12.91 5.66 2.68
N GLY A 131 12.83 6.13 1.43
CA GLY A 131 13.63 7.27 0.95
C GLY A 131 13.42 8.54 1.78
N SER A 132 12.17 8.80 2.17
CA SER A 132 11.82 9.94 3.06
C SER A 132 12.41 9.78 4.47
N MET A 133 12.34 8.57 5.05
CA MET A 133 12.95 8.25 6.34
C MET A 133 14.48 8.37 6.28
N LYS A 134 15.12 7.94 5.18
CA LYS A 134 16.56 8.05 4.97
C LYS A 134 17.01 9.52 4.95
N TYR A 135 16.25 10.38 4.26
CA TYR A 135 16.49 11.83 4.27
C TYR A 135 16.30 12.45 5.66
N CYS A 136 15.25 12.06 6.39
CA CYS A 136 15.04 12.52 7.77
C CYS A 136 16.15 12.05 8.73
N ILE A 137 16.60 10.80 8.63
CA ILE A 137 17.75 10.27 9.38
C ILE A 137 18.99 11.09 9.09
N GLN A 138 19.31 11.34 7.81
CA GLN A 138 20.46 12.17 7.43
C GLN A 138 20.35 13.58 8.04
N LYS A 139 19.19 14.23 7.97
CA LYS A 139 19.00 15.56 8.56
C LYS A 139 19.03 15.58 10.08
N THR A 140 18.66 14.48 10.75
CA THR A 140 18.91 14.30 12.19
C THR A 140 20.40 14.16 12.48
N VAL A 141 21.15 13.34 11.72
CA VAL A 141 22.61 13.17 11.86
C VAL A 141 23.34 14.50 11.63
N ASP A 142 23.04 15.20 10.53
CA ASP A 142 23.58 16.54 10.22
C ASP A 142 23.40 17.52 11.39
N HIS A 143 22.26 17.44 12.10
CA HIS A 143 21.95 18.31 13.23
C HIS A 143 22.64 17.87 14.54
N VAL A 144 22.59 16.60 14.91
CA VAL A 144 23.09 16.15 16.23
C VAL A 144 24.61 16.10 16.32
N THR A 145 25.29 15.95 15.18
CA THR A 145 26.76 16.05 15.07
C THR A 145 27.26 17.49 15.17
N SER A 146 26.46 18.49 14.76
CA SER A 146 26.88 19.89 14.67
C SER A 146 26.33 20.79 15.79
N ARG A 147 25.19 20.44 16.40
CA ARG A 147 24.55 21.24 17.46
C ARG A 147 25.19 20.95 18.82
N VAL A 148 25.78 21.99 19.44
CA VAL A 148 26.29 21.95 20.82
C VAL A 148 25.25 22.47 21.82
N GLN A 149 25.03 21.76 22.93
CA GLN A 149 24.34 22.21 24.15
C GLN A 149 24.91 21.55 25.40
N PHE A 150 24.79 22.23 26.55
CA PHE A 150 25.34 21.80 27.85
C PHE A 150 26.83 21.38 27.80
N GLY A 151 27.62 22.04 26.95
CA GLY A 151 29.06 21.82 26.80
C GLY A 151 29.49 20.79 25.74
N GLN A 152 28.57 20.01 25.16
CA GLN A 152 28.89 18.94 24.20
C GLN A 152 27.92 18.89 22.99
N THR A 153 28.28 18.14 21.96
CA THR A 153 27.41 17.88 20.79
C THR A 153 26.20 17.03 21.18
N LEU A 154 25.06 17.22 20.51
CA LEU A 154 23.82 16.52 20.85
C LEU A 154 23.93 14.99 20.71
N GLN A 155 24.83 14.49 19.86
CA GLN A 155 25.09 13.06 19.70
C GLN A 155 25.57 12.35 20.98
N GLU A 156 26.15 13.08 21.95
CA GLU A 156 26.72 12.51 23.18
C GLU A 156 25.66 12.19 24.25
N PHE A 157 24.42 12.68 24.08
CA PHE A 157 23.35 12.40 25.03
C PHE A 157 22.62 11.10 24.66
N PHE A 158 22.55 10.15 25.60
CA PHE A 158 21.90 8.85 25.42
C PHE A 158 20.46 8.95 24.85
N ASN A 159 19.67 9.93 25.30
CA ASN A 159 18.30 10.14 24.82
C ASN A 159 18.21 10.66 23.37
N VAL A 160 19.31 11.11 22.76
CA VAL A 160 19.43 11.43 21.34
C VAL A 160 19.88 10.20 20.57
N GLN A 161 20.86 9.45 21.09
CA GLN A 161 21.33 8.18 20.55
C GLN A 161 20.18 7.17 20.43
N GLU A 162 19.39 6.98 21.48
CA GLU A 162 18.19 6.15 21.52
C GLU A 162 17.21 6.51 20.38
N LYS A 163 16.98 7.81 20.15
CA LYS A 163 16.06 8.28 19.10
C LYS A 163 16.59 7.98 17.71
N LEU A 164 17.89 8.21 17.48
CA LEU A 164 18.54 7.90 16.21
C LEU A 164 18.51 6.39 15.92
N THR A 165 18.84 5.55 16.90
CA THR A 165 18.74 4.08 16.80
C THR A 165 17.32 3.64 16.47
N ASN A 166 16.30 4.19 17.14
CA ASN A 166 14.89 3.91 16.85
C ASN A 166 14.44 4.36 15.44
N MET A 167 15.02 5.44 14.89
CA MET A 167 14.75 5.86 13.51
C MET A 167 15.41 4.90 12.50
N VAL A 168 16.67 4.54 12.72
CA VAL A 168 17.43 3.63 11.85
C VAL A 168 16.82 2.21 11.85
N ALA A 169 16.42 1.68 13.00
CA ALA A 169 15.79 0.36 13.11
C ALA A 169 14.47 0.29 12.33
N ARG A 170 13.59 1.31 12.47
CA ARG A 170 12.32 1.39 11.72
C ARG A 170 12.53 1.56 10.21
N HIS A 171 13.54 2.33 9.81
CA HIS A 171 13.95 2.41 8.41
C HIS A 171 14.39 1.04 7.89
N TYR A 172 15.29 0.34 8.60
CA TYR A 172 15.80 -0.97 8.17
C TYR A 172 14.66 -1.98 7.98
N ALA A 173 13.78 -2.12 8.98
CA ALA A 173 12.61 -2.99 8.88
C ALA A 173 11.70 -2.65 7.69
N THR A 174 11.35 -1.38 7.50
CA THR A 174 10.48 -0.97 6.39
C THR A 174 11.16 -1.20 5.03
N GLU A 175 12.45 -0.92 4.91
CA GLU A 175 13.23 -1.14 3.68
C GLU A 175 13.33 -2.64 3.35
N SER A 176 13.55 -3.50 4.35
CA SER A 176 13.58 -4.95 4.16
C SER A 176 12.22 -5.50 3.71
N ILE A 177 11.11 -5.04 4.30
CA ILE A 177 9.74 -5.39 3.85
C ILE A 177 9.53 -4.99 2.38
N VAL A 178 9.93 -3.77 2.01
CA VAL A 178 9.79 -3.25 0.64
C VAL A 178 10.55 -4.12 -0.36
N TYR A 179 11.83 -4.43 -0.11
CA TYR A 179 12.61 -5.24 -1.06
C TYR A 179 12.18 -6.72 -1.10
N LEU A 180 11.71 -7.30 0.01
CA LEU A 180 11.14 -8.65 0.04
C LEU A 180 9.83 -8.72 -0.77
N LEU A 181 8.94 -7.74 -0.61
CA LEU A 181 7.71 -7.62 -1.39
C LEU A 181 8.00 -7.44 -2.89
N ALA A 182 8.96 -6.57 -3.25
CA ALA A 182 9.39 -6.38 -4.64
C ALA A 182 9.86 -7.70 -5.25
N ALA A 183 10.78 -8.40 -4.58
CA ALA A 183 11.30 -9.68 -5.06
C ALA A 183 10.20 -10.76 -5.24
N ASN A 184 9.16 -10.75 -4.39
CA ASN A 184 8.03 -11.67 -4.55
C ASN A 184 7.12 -11.30 -5.73
N MET A 185 6.88 -10.01 -5.96
CA MET A 185 6.15 -9.51 -7.13
C MET A 185 6.90 -9.81 -8.45
N ASP A 186 8.21 -9.59 -8.48
CA ASP A 186 9.07 -9.85 -9.65
C ASP A 186 9.22 -11.36 -9.95
N ARG A 187 9.12 -12.21 -8.92
CA ARG A 187 9.00 -13.69 -9.07
C ARG A 187 7.64 -14.15 -9.60
N GLY A 188 6.68 -13.23 -9.81
CA GLY A 188 5.34 -13.56 -10.28
C GLY A 188 4.44 -14.25 -9.25
N ILE A 189 4.78 -14.20 -7.96
CA ILE A 189 3.90 -14.69 -6.88
C ILE A 189 2.60 -13.87 -6.93
N GLN A 190 1.45 -14.55 -6.95
CA GLN A 190 0.14 -13.90 -7.10
C GLN A 190 -0.55 -13.62 -5.76
N ASP A 191 -0.36 -14.48 -4.77
CA ASP A 191 -0.82 -14.23 -3.41
C ASP A 191 0.24 -13.44 -2.65
N TYR A 192 0.16 -12.12 -2.82
CA TYR A 192 0.91 -11.11 -2.06
C TYR A 192 -0.05 -10.00 -1.60
N GLN A 193 -1.37 -10.23 -1.60
CA GLN A 193 -2.34 -9.18 -1.25
C GLN A 193 -2.28 -8.83 0.24
N LEU A 194 -1.99 -9.85 1.05
CA LEU A 194 -1.62 -9.69 2.44
C LEU A 194 -0.30 -8.91 2.51
N GLU A 195 0.78 -9.36 1.85
CA GLU A 195 2.10 -8.72 1.80
C GLU A 195 2.11 -7.28 1.23
N ALA A 196 1.17 -6.91 0.37
CA ALA A 196 0.98 -5.53 -0.09
C ALA A 196 0.19 -4.70 0.94
N ALA A 197 -0.75 -5.31 1.65
CA ALA A 197 -1.27 -4.73 2.89
C ALA A 197 -0.20 -4.72 4.00
N ILE A 198 0.84 -5.57 3.94
CA ILE A 198 1.98 -5.54 4.86
C ILE A 198 2.79 -4.27 4.63
N GLY A 199 3.28 -4.04 3.41
CA GLY A 199 4.03 -2.82 3.09
C GLY A 199 3.26 -1.54 3.48
N LYS A 200 1.92 -1.59 3.52
CA LYS A 200 1.04 -0.49 3.91
C LYS A 200 0.56 -0.51 5.39
N VAL A 201 0.78 -1.61 6.14
CA VAL A 201 0.43 -1.84 7.57
C VAL A 201 1.42 -2.80 8.26
N ALA A 202 1.43 -4.12 7.95
CA ALA A 202 2.52 -5.14 8.17
C ALA A 202 2.21 -6.62 8.58
N ALA A 203 0.96 -7.12 8.66
CA ALA A 203 0.66 -8.55 8.92
C ALA A 203 0.35 -9.38 7.65
N GLY A 204 0.76 -10.64 7.37
CA GLY A 204 1.64 -11.72 7.92
C GLY A 204 1.73 -12.87 6.84
N SER A 205 2.11 -14.15 6.99
CA SER A 205 3.01 -14.94 7.89
C SER A 205 2.89 -16.49 7.64
N THR A 206 3.97 -17.27 7.40
CA THR A 206 4.00 -18.77 7.40
C THR A 206 5.11 -19.37 8.29
N GLY A 207 4.94 -20.60 8.79
CA GLY A 207 5.82 -21.22 9.79
C GLY A 207 6.87 -22.20 9.21
N ALA A 208 8.13 -21.98 9.59
CA ALA A 208 9.27 -22.88 9.38
C ALA A 208 10.20 -22.81 10.59
N ASP A 209 11.12 -23.76 10.76
CA ASP A 209 12.20 -23.62 11.75
C ASP A 209 13.22 -22.59 11.24
N PHE A 210 13.07 -21.35 11.70
CA PHE A 210 13.92 -20.24 11.26
C PHE A 210 15.39 -20.44 11.65
N ALA A 211 15.71 -21.23 12.69
CA ALA A 211 17.10 -21.45 13.11
C ALA A 211 17.93 -22.24 12.08
N ALA A 212 17.28 -22.96 11.15
CA ALA A 212 17.92 -23.67 10.04
C ALA A 212 18.15 -22.80 8.79
N VAL A 213 17.63 -21.57 8.75
CA VAL A 213 17.66 -20.68 7.56
C VAL A 213 18.12 -19.24 7.83
N VAL A 214 18.34 -18.84 9.09
CA VAL A 214 19.02 -17.58 9.44
C VAL A 214 20.52 -17.79 9.70
N ASP A 215 21.29 -16.70 9.72
CA ASP A 215 22.66 -16.74 10.20
C ASP A 215 22.73 -17.19 11.68
N PRO A 216 23.71 -18.04 12.08
CA PRO A 216 23.85 -18.49 13.47
C PRO A 216 23.93 -17.38 14.52
N ALA A 217 24.48 -16.20 14.19
CA ALA A 217 24.53 -15.04 15.09
C ALA A 217 23.15 -14.41 15.37
N LEU A 218 22.13 -14.75 14.58
CA LEU A 218 20.74 -14.27 14.72
C LEU A 218 19.80 -15.32 15.34
N SER A 219 20.31 -16.51 15.70
CA SER A 219 19.55 -17.65 16.23
C SER A 219 18.65 -17.30 17.43
N ASP A 220 19.14 -16.54 18.40
CA ASP A 220 18.35 -16.05 19.56
C ASP A 220 17.18 -15.13 19.16
N SER A 221 17.31 -14.40 18.05
CA SER A 221 16.25 -13.53 17.51
C SER A 221 15.27 -14.30 16.64
N ALA A 222 15.73 -15.30 15.88
CA ALA A 222 14.87 -16.25 15.17
C ALA A 222 14.02 -17.10 16.13
N LYS A 223 14.56 -17.47 17.29
CA LYS A 223 13.79 -18.14 18.35
C LYS A 223 12.67 -17.27 18.92
N LYS A 224 12.94 -15.97 19.16
CA LYS A 224 11.91 -15.01 19.59
C LYS A 224 10.82 -14.84 18.53
N LEU A 225 11.18 -14.81 17.24
CA LEU A 225 10.23 -14.80 16.13
C LEU A 225 9.32 -16.04 16.15
N ASP A 226 9.89 -17.23 16.29
CA ASP A 226 9.15 -18.50 16.36
C ASP A 226 8.16 -18.52 17.55
N ASP A 227 8.59 -18.08 18.74
CA ASP A 227 7.70 -17.95 19.89
C ASP A 227 6.59 -16.90 19.69
N CYS A 228 6.88 -15.76 19.03
CA CYS A 228 5.87 -14.78 18.62
C CYS A 228 4.85 -15.37 17.63
N ILE A 229 5.29 -16.16 16.64
CA ILE A 229 4.43 -16.82 15.65
C ILE A 229 3.50 -17.84 16.32
N LYS A 230 4.00 -18.67 17.24
CA LYS A 230 3.17 -19.61 18.03
C LYS A 230 2.10 -18.87 18.85
N GLN A 231 2.50 -17.81 19.54
CA GLN A 231 1.60 -17.01 20.37
C GLN A 231 0.52 -16.31 19.53
N PHE A 232 0.89 -15.81 18.35
CA PHE A 232 -0.01 -15.21 17.39
C PHE A 232 -1.02 -16.22 16.82
N GLY A 233 -0.55 -17.36 16.28
CA GLY A 233 -1.41 -18.40 15.71
C GLY A 233 -2.44 -18.90 16.71
N LYS A 234 -2.01 -19.20 17.95
CA LYS A 234 -2.90 -19.57 19.06
C LYS A 234 -3.92 -18.49 19.40
N THR A 235 -3.55 -17.21 19.30
CA THR A 235 -4.45 -16.09 19.57
C THR A 235 -5.51 -15.94 18.47
N VAL A 236 -5.11 -16.05 17.20
CA VAL A 236 -6.03 -16.03 16.04
C VAL A 236 -7.01 -17.20 16.10
N GLU A 237 -6.54 -18.41 16.37
CA GLU A 237 -7.39 -19.61 16.54
C GLU A 237 -8.46 -19.39 17.63
N ASN A 238 -8.05 -18.92 18.81
CA ASN A 238 -8.98 -18.66 19.92
C ASN A 238 -10.02 -17.58 19.57
N LEU A 239 -9.64 -16.53 18.84
CA LEU A 239 -10.57 -15.48 18.38
C LEU A 239 -11.57 -16.02 17.35
N LEU A 240 -11.13 -16.85 16.41
CA LEU A 240 -11.98 -17.49 15.41
C LEU A 240 -12.96 -18.50 16.04
N ILE A 241 -12.50 -19.31 17.00
CA ILE A 241 -13.38 -20.23 17.75
C ILE A 241 -14.44 -19.45 18.55
N LYS A 242 -14.03 -18.37 19.24
CA LYS A 242 -14.89 -17.57 20.12
C LYS A 242 -15.95 -16.77 19.37
N TYR A 243 -15.58 -16.11 18.26
CA TYR A 243 -16.45 -15.16 17.56
C TYR A 243 -16.98 -15.67 16.21
N LYS A 244 -16.39 -16.72 15.63
CA LYS A 244 -16.80 -17.34 14.36
C LYS A 244 -16.96 -16.27 13.26
N LYS A 245 -18.06 -16.29 12.50
CA LYS A 245 -18.32 -15.27 11.45
C LYS A 245 -18.43 -13.84 11.99
N GLY A 246 -18.82 -13.65 13.25
CA GLY A 246 -18.90 -12.34 13.90
C GLY A 246 -17.54 -11.74 14.30
N ILE A 247 -16.42 -12.36 13.90
CA ILE A 247 -15.09 -11.76 14.03
C ILE A 247 -14.95 -10.47 13.20
N VAL A 248 -15.70 -10.34 12.10
CA VAL A 248 -15.63 -9.17 11.20
C VAL A 248 -16.04 -7.86 11.88
N ASP A 249 -16.91 -7.94 12.90
CA ASP A 249 -17.39 -6.80 13.67
C ASP A 249 -16.45 -6.44 14.85
N ARG A 250 -15.45 -7.28 15.13
CA ARG A 250 -14.51 -7.15 16.26
C ARG A 250 -13.32 -6.26 15.94
N GLN A 251 -13.60 -5.02 15.51
CA GLN A 251 -12.59 -4.08 15.04
C GLN A 251 -11.45 -3.82 16.06
N TYR A 252 -11.73 -3.83 17.37
CA TYR A 252 -10.71 -3.68 18.43
C TYR A 252 -9.78 -4.90 18.58
N GLU A 253 -10.29 -6.12 18.38
CA GLU A 253 -9.46 -7.31 18.32
C GLU A 253 -8.73 -7.43 16.98
N LEU A 254 -9.40 -7.12 15.86
CA LEU A 254 -8.83 -7.17 14.51
C LEU A 254 -7.64 -6.21 14.33
N ILE A 255 -7.71 -4.98 14.83
CA ILE A 255 -6.58 -4.05 14.74
C ILE A 255 -5.36 -4.56 15.52
N ARG A 256 -5.57 -5.15 16.71
CA ARG A 256 -4.49 -5.76 17.51
C ARG A 256 -3.93 -7.04 16.87
N VAL A 257 -4.75 -7.80 16.16
CA VAL A 257 -4.31 -8.95 15.35
C VAL A 257 -3.50 -8.47 14.15
N ALA A 258 -3.84 -7.34 13.53
CA ALA A 258 -2.95 -6.70 12.57
C ALA A 258 -1.64 -6.30 13.26
N ASP A 259 -1.68 -5.46 14.30
CA ASP A 259 -0.50 -4.95 15.01
C ASP A 259 0.45 -6.04 15.51
N ALA A 260 -0.05 -7.15 16.05
CA ALA A 260 0.80 -8.26 16.48
C ALA A 260 1.56 -8.93 15.33
N ALA A 261 0.96 -8.98 14.13
CA ALA A 261 1.60 -9.54 12.95
C ALA A 261 2.37 -8.49 12.10
N ILE A 262 2.13 -7.17 12.32
CA ILE A 262 3.00 -6.06 11.87
C ILE A 262 4.45 -6.32 12.31
N ASP A 263 4.62 -6.57 13.59
CA ASP A 263 5.95 -6.81 14.17
C ASP A 263 6.53 -8.15 13.70
N ILE A 264 5.72 -9.21 13.56
CA ILE A 264 6.17 -10.53 13.11
C ILE A 264 6.75 -10.49 11.68
N TYR A 265 6.07 -9.88 10.71
CA TYR A 265 6.63 -9.82 9.35
C TYR A 265 7.80 -8.84 9.26
N SER A 266 7.79 -7.77 10.07
CA SER A 266 8.96 -6.89 10.23
C SER A 266 10.17 -7.68 10.71
N MET A 267 10.01 -8.53 11.73
CA MET A 267 11.05 -9.43 12.23
C MET A 267 11.53 -10.40 11.14
N ILE A 268 10.64 -11.10 10.43
CA ILE A 268 10.98 -11.98 9.30
C ILE A 268 11.83 -11.25 8.26
N ALA A 269 11.37 -10.08 7.80
CA ALA A 269 12.06 -9.31 6.77
C ALA A 269 13.43 -8.80 7.24
N THR A 270 13.59 -8.44 8.53
CA THR A 270 14.90 -8.05 9.08
C THR A 270 15.86 -9.21 9.36
N LEU A 271 15.36 -10.42 9.62
CA LEU A 271 16.18 -11.61 9.84
C LEU A 271 16.59 -12.29 8.52
N SER A 272 15.85 -12.05 7.44
CA SER A 272 16.09 -12.58 6.11
C SER A 272 16.99 -11.70 5.23
N ARG A 273 17.54 -10.59 5.76
CA ARG A 273 18.32 -9.58 5.02
C ARG A 273 19.61 -9.20 5.74
#